data_AF-A0A7C2Y7A5-F1
#
_entry.id   AF-A0A7C2Y7A5-F1
#
_cell.length_a   1.000
_cell.length_b   1.000
_cell.length_c   1.000
_cell.angle_alpha   90.00
_cell.angle_beta   90.00
_cell.angle_gamma   90.00
#
_symmetry.space_group_name_H-M   'P 1'
#
loop_
_entity.id
_entity.type
_entity.pdbx_description
1 polymer ?
#
loop_
_entity_poly.entity_id
_entity_poly.type
_entity_poly.pdbx_seq_one_letter_code
_entity_poly.pdbx_strand_id
1 'polypeptide(L)'
;MFRKSSSRRQSYSIQKGRTGVRLMMWAMLGVLLYAAYSYFGGSYGLIQLWRLKQRQVALDREVMRLQVQQDSLRREIHLLQTDSAYIEKVARERYKMGKPGEKIYKIVKPEKP
;
A
#
# COMPACT_ATOMS: atom_id res chain seq x y z
N MET A 1 40.62 43.66 77.49
CA MET A 1 41.06 43.56 76.08
C MET A 1 40.35 42.36 75.46
N PHE A 2 39.41 42.56 74.51
CA PHE A 2 39.57 42.33 73.06
C PHE A 2 39.94 40.85 72.74
N ARG A 3 39.30 40.10 71.82
CA ARG A 3 38.64 40.46 70.55
C ARG A 3 37.75 39.32 70.03
N LYS A 4 36.68 39.72 69.36
CA LYS A 4 35.70 38.98 68.52
C LYS A 4 36.33 38.36 67.26
N SER A 5 35.83 37.19 66.81
CA SER A 5 35.57 36.88 65.38
C SER A 5 34.72 35.61 65.28
N SER A 6 33.40 35.74 65.09
CA SER A 6 32.70 35.79 63.79
C SER A 6 32.79 34.51 62.94
N SER A 7 31.87 33.59 63.23
CA SER A 7 30.93 32.95 62.29
C SER A 7 31.18 33.11 60.78
N ARG A 8 31.13 31.98 60.06
CA ARG A 8 30.23 31.74 58.92
C ARG A 8 30.39 30.29 58.45
N ARG A 9 29.57 29.39 59.00
CA ARG A 9 29.33 28.07 58.41
C ARG A 9 28.25 28.25 57.35
N GLN A 10 28.67 28.30 56.10
CA GLN A 10 27.78 28.44 54.96
C GLN A 10 27.01 27.13 54.76
N SER A 11 25.75 27.13 55.18
CA SER A 11 24.82 26.03 54.94
C SER A 11 24.29 26.16 53.52
N TYR A 12 24.70 25.27 52.64
CA TYR A 12 24.08 25.10 51.33
C TYR A 12 22.76 24.36 51.53
N SER A 13 21.67 25.11 51.72
CA SER A 13 20.33 24.55 51.67
C SER A 13 19.99 24.22 50.23
N ILE A 14 20.13 22.93 49.86
CA ILE A 14 19.58 22.39 48.62
C ILE A 14 18.05 22.37 48.78
N GLN A 15 17.39 23.52 48.59
CA GLN A 15 15.96 23.54 48.31
C GLN A 15 15.79 23.13 46.83
N LYS A 16 15.82 21.83 46.56
CA LYS A 16 15.33 21.25 45.30
C LYS A 16 13.81 21.43 45.28
N GLY A 17 13.37 22.61 44.86
CA GLY A 17 11.96 22.94 44.69
C GLY A 17 11.29 21.99 43.70
N ARG A 18 10.06 21.56 44.03
CA ARG A 18 9.15 20.75 43.20
C ARG A 18 9.05 21.19 41.72
N THR A 19 9.44 22.41 41.39
CA THR A 19 9.50 22.98 40.03
C THR A 19 10.51 22.27 39.13
N GLY A 20 11.69 21.89 39.62
CA GLY A 20 12.70 21.18 38.81
C GLY A 20 12.27 19.77 38.40
N VAL A 21 11.55 19.07 39.29
CA VAL A 21 11.01 17.73 39.01
C VAL A 21 9.91 17.80 37.96
N ARG A 22 9.04 18.82 38.01
CA ARG A 22 8.00 19.03 36.98
C ARG A 22 8.62 19.32 35.61
N LEU A 23 9.64 20.16 35.56
CA LEU A 23 10.34 20.50 34.32
C LEU A 23 11.04 19.27 33.71
N MET A 24 11.66 18.45 34.56
CA MET A 24 12.26 17.18 34.16
C MET A 24 11.23 16.14 33.70
N MET A 25 10.05 16.12 34.33
CA MET A 25 8.93 15.27 33.92
C MET A 25 8.35 15.67 32.56
N TRP A 26 8.19 16.98 32.30
CA TRP A 26 7.80 17.49 30.99
C TRP A 26 8.85 17.22 29.90
N ALA A 27 10.14 17.35 30.23
CA ALA A 27 11.21 17.00 29.31
C ALA A 27 11.19 15.50 28.96
N MET A 28 11.00 14.64 29.96
CA MET A 28 10.90 13.19 29.76
C MET A 28 9.66 12.83 28.92
N LEU A 29 8.52 13.48 29.16
CA LEU A 29 7.30 13.31 28.38
C LEU A 29 7.51 13.75 26.92
N GLY A 30 8.19 14.88 26.69
CA GLY A 30 8.51 15.38 25.35
C GLY A 30 9.41 14.43 24.56
N VAL A 31 10.44 13.85 25.20
CA VAL A 31 11.30 12.84 24.58
C VAL A 31 10.51 11.59 24.22
N LEU A 32 9.61 11.14 25.10
CA LEU A 32 8.79 9.96 24.87
C LEU A 32 7.79 10.17 23.73
N LEU A 33 7.18 11.35 23.64
CA LEU A 33 6.31 11.73 22.52
C LEU A 33 7.07 11.86 21.21
N TYR A 34 8.28 12.43 21.22
CA TYR A 34 9.13 12.51 20.04
C TYR A 34 9.55 11.13 19.54
N ALA A 35 9.91 10.23 20.45
CA ALA A 35 10.22 8.84 20.11
C ALA A 35 8.99 8.10 19.57
N ALA A 36 7.81 8.26 20.18
CA ALA A 36 6.58 7.69 19.64
C ALA A 36 6.31 8.24 18.23
N TYR A 37 6.37 9.56 18.04
CA TYR A 37 6.16 10.18 16.73
C TYR A 37 7.15 9.67 15.68
N SER A 38 8.44 9.51 16.01
CA SER A 38 9.44 9.03 15.06
C SER A 38 9.26 7.55 14.71
N TYR A 39 8.84 6.71 15.65
CA TYR A 39 8.56 5.29 15.41
C TYR A 39 7.24 5.07 14.65
N PHE A 40 6.24 5.93 14.82
CA PHE A 40 4.98 5.82 14.08
C PHE A 40 5.05 6.52 12.71
N GLY A 41 5.71 7.68 12.61
CA GLY A 41 5.76 8.51 11.40
C GLY A 41 7.03 8.40 10.55
N GLY A 42 8.09 7.73 11.03
CA GLY A 42 9.35 7.59 10.31
C GLY A 42 9.28 6.62 9.11
N SER A 43 10.31 6.69 8.26
CA SER A 43 10.56 5.81 7.09
C SER A 43 10.53 4.29 7.41
N TYR A 44 10.63 3.94 8.70
CA TYR A 44 10.68 2.56 9.20
C TYR A 44 9.55 2.23 10.18
N GLY A 45 8.49 3.06 10.24
CA GLY A 45 7.40 2.84 11.19
C GLY A 45 6.51 1.65 10.85
N LEU A 46 5.76 1.18 11.85
CA LEU A 46 4.82 0.05 11.74
C LEU A 46 3.79 0.21 10.61
N ILE A 47 3.40 1.44 10.31
CA ILE A 47 2.48 1.78 9.20
C ILE A 47 3.10 1.38 7.85
N GLN A 48 4.41 1.55 7.68
CA GLN A 48 5.08 1.20 6.42
C GLN A 48 5.12 -0.30 6.22
N LEU A 49 5.38 -1.06 7.27
CA LEU A 49 5.35 -2.53 7.21
C LEU A 49 3.95 -3.02 6.81
N TRP A 50 2.91 -2.44 7.39
CA TRP A 50 1.53 -2.78 7.03
C TRP A 50 1.22 -2.41 5.57
N ARG A 51 1.62 -1.20 5.12
CA ARG A 51 1.45 -0.76 3.73
C ARG A 51 2.22 -1.65 2.76
N LEU A 52 3.43 -2.08 3.11
CA LEU A 52 4.24 -2.97 2.29
C LEU A 52 3.61 -4.35 2.17
N LYS A 53 3.08 -4.90 3.27
CA LYS A 53 2.34 -6.16 3.27
C LYS A 53 1.08 -6.09 2.39
N GLN A 54 0.33 -4.99 2.46
CA GLN A 54 -0.84 -4.78 1.60
C GLN A 54 -0.44 -4.68 0.11
N ARG A 55 0.65 -3.98 -0.19
CA ARG A 55 1.19 -3.91 -1.56
C ARG A 55 1.60 -5.28 -2.06
N GLN A 56 2.31 -6.07 -1.25
CA GLN A 56 2.69 -7.42 -1.61
C GLN A 56 1.48 -8.28 -1.96
N VAL A 57 0.44 -8.28 -1.12
CA VAL A 57 -0.81 -9.03 -1.39
C VAL A 57 -1.50 -8.55 -2.66
N ALA A 58 -1.49 -7.25 -2.94
CA ALA A 58 -2.07 -6.70 -4.16
C ALA A 58 -1.29 -7.16 -5.40
N LEU A 59 0.05 -7.10 -5.36
CA LEU A 59 0.91 -7.58 -6.45
C LEU A 59 0.73 -9.08 -6.69
N ASP A 60 0.68 -9.89 -5.64
CA ASP A 60 0.49 -11.34 -5.77
C ASP A 60 -0.85 -11.67 -6.45
N ARG A 61 -1.92 -10.94 -6.11
CA ARG A 61 -3.22 -11.07 -6.79
C ARG A 61 -3.16 -10.68 -8.26
N GLU A 62 -2.41 -9.63 -8.57
CA GLU A 62 -2.23 -9.17 -9.94
C GLU A 62 -1.44 -10.19 -10.78
N VAL A 63 -0.37 -10.76 -10.22
CA VAL A 63 0.38 -11.86 -10.83
C VAL A 63 -0.53 -13.05 -11.12
N MET A 64 -1.32 -13.49 -10.13
CA MET A 64 -2.26 -14.60 -10.32
C MET A 64 -3.29 -14.30 -11.42
N ARG A 65 -3.82 -13.09 -11.47
CA ARG A 65 -4.76 -12.66 -12.52
C ARG A 65 -4.10 -12.71 -13.90
N LEU A 66 -2.88 -12.19 -14.02
CA LEU A 66 -2.13 -12.17 -15.28
C LEU A 66 -1.78 -13.58 -15.75
N GLN A 67 -1.41 -14.48 -14.85
CA GLN A 67 -1.14 -15.88 -15.18
C GLN A 67 -2.39 -16.57 -15.74
N VAL A 68 -3.55 -16.39 -15.09
CA VAL A 68 -4.82 -16.95 -15.61
C VAL A 68 -5.16 -16.39 -16.99
N GLN A 69 -4.95 -15.09 -17.22
CA GLN A 69 -5.14 -14.47 -18.52
C GLN A 69 -4.18 -15.04 -19.57
N GLN A 70 -2.90 -15.15 -19.24
CA GLN A 70 -1.89 -15.75 -20.11
C GLN A 70 -2.27 -17.19 -20.50
N ASP A 71 -2.73 -18.01 -19.55
CA ASP A 71 -3.14 -19.39 -19.81
C ASP A 71 -4.40 -19.47 -20.67
N SER A 72 -5.36 -18.55 -20.48
CA SER A 72 -6.53 -18.46 -21.37
C SER A 72 -6.13 -18.08 -22.80
N LEU A 73 -5.25 -17.09 -22.96
CA LEU A 73 -4.78 -16.62 -24.27
C LEU A 73 -3.96 -17.70 -24.97
N ARG A 74 -3.10 -18.42 -24.25
CA ARG A 74 -2.34 -19.54 -24.80
C ARG A 74 -3.25 -20.66 -25.31
N ARG A 75 -4.31 -20.98 -24.56
CA ARG A 75 -5.32 -21.95 -25.01
C ARG A 75 -6.05 -21.46 -26.25
N GLU A 76 -6.44 -20.19 -26.28
CA GLU A 76 -7.11 -19.59 -27.45
C GLU A 76 -6.20 -19.60 -28.69
N ILE A 77 -4.92 -19.25 -28.54
CA ILE A 77 -3.92 -19.34 -29.62
C ILE A 77 -3.80 -20.79 -30.12
N HIS A 78 -3.69 -21.76 -29.21
CA HIS A 78 -3.59 -23.17 -29.58
C HIS A 78 -4.82 -23.63 -30.38
N LEU A 79 -6.03 -23.28 -29.94
CA LEU A 79 -7.27 -23.60 -30.66
C LEU A 79 -7.31 -22.93 -32.04
N LEU A 80 -6.88 -21.68 -32.16
CA LEU A 80 -6.79 -20.97 -33.43
C LEU A 80 -5.70 -21.51 -34.37
N GLN A 81 -4.76 -22.31 -33.88
CA GLN A 81 -3.71 -22.93 -34.70
C GLN A 81 -4.03 -24.38 -35.09
N THR A 82 -4.73 -25.11 -34.23
CA THR A 82 -4.91 -26.57 -34.36
C THR A 82 -6.33 -26.99 -34.72
N ASP A 83 -7.34 -26.17 -34.40
CA ASP A 83 -8.75 -26.52 -34.59
C ASP A 83 -9.41 -25.67 -35.68
N SER A 84 -9.55 -26.27 -36.87
CA SER A 84 -10.19 -25.63 -38.03
C SER A 84 -11.66 -25.27 -37.78
N ALA A 85 -12.39 -26.03 -36.96
CA ALA A 85 -13.78 -25.75 -36.66
C ALA A 85 -13.90 -24.54 -35.73
N TYR A 86 -13.00 -24.42 -34.76
CA TYR A 86 -12.89 -23.23 -33.91
C TYR A 86 -12.54 -21.98 -34.71
N ILE A 87 -11.59 -22.07 -35.65
CA ILE A 87 -11.24 -20.96 -36.55
C ILE A 87 -12.44 -20.53 -37.39
N GLU A 88 -13.16 -21.48 -38.01
CA GLU A 88 -14.36 -21.17 -38.81
C GLU A 88 -15.45 -20.50 -37.95
N LYS A 89 -15.67 -21.00 -36.73
CA LYS A 89 -16.60 -20.38 -35.77
C LYS A 89 -16.22 -18.92 -35.48
N VAL A 90 -14.96 -18.66 -35.14
CA VAL A 90 -14.48 -17.30 -34.85
C VAL A 90 -14.61 -16.39 -36.08
N ALA A 91 -14.27 -16.88 -37.27
CA ALA A 91 -14.40 -16.15 -38.53
C ALA A 91 -15.87 -15.76 -38.81
N ARG A 92 -16.80 -16.69 -38.65
CA ARG A 92 -18.24 -16.46 -38.86
C ARG A 92 -18.87 -15.57 -37.79
N GLU A 93 -18.54 -15.79 -36.52
CA GLU A 93 -19.18 -15.09 -35.39
C GLU A 93 -18.62 -13.68 -35.18
N ARG A 94 -17.29 -13.55 -35.06
CA ARG A 94 -16.63 -12.28 -34.72
C ARG A 94 -16.38 -11.42 -35.93
N TYR A 95 -15.95 -12.00 -37.04
CA TYR A 95 -15.56 -11.26 -38.23
C TYR A 95 -16.63 -11.23 -39.33
N LYS A 96 -17.73 -11.98 -39.15
CA LYS A 96 -18.78 -12.14 -40.18
C LYS A 96 -18.17 -12.51 -41.53
N MET A 97 -17.18 -13.40 -41.54
CA MET A 97 -16.58 -13.94 -42.75
C MET A 97 -17.36 -15.18 -43.19
N GLY A 98 -17.49 -15.34 -44.50
CA GLY A 98 -18.05 -16.53 -45.16
C GLY A 98 -17.07 -17.06 -46.20
N LYS A 99 -17.29 -18.28 -46.68
CA LYS A 99 -16.49 -18.84 -47.77
C LYS A 99 -16.75 -18.04 -49.07
N PRO A 100 -15.81 -18.06 -50.05
CA PRO A 100 -16.04 -17.44 -51.34
C PRO A 100 -17.36 -17.91 -51.96
N GLY A 101 -18.28 -16.98 -52.23
CA GLY A 101 -19.62 -17.26 -52.77
C GLY A 101 -20.75 -17.41 -51.74
N GLU A 102 -20.49 -17.42 -50.43
CA GLU A 102 -21.55 -17.38 -49.41
C GLU A 102 -22.14 -15.97 -49.25
N LYS A 103 -23.48 -15.87 -49.15
CA LYS A 103 -24.19 -14.62 -48.84
C LYS A 103 -24.42 -14.49 -47.33
N ILE A 104 -23.97 -13.37 -46.75
CA ILE A 104 -24.07 -13.11 -45.31
C ILE A 104 -25.27 -12.21 -45.05
N TYR A 105 -26.26 -12.72 -44.32
CA TYR A 105 -27.46 -11.98 -43.96
C TYR A 105 -27.28 -11.31 -42.60
N LYS A 106 -27.44 -9.99 -42.54
CA LYS A 106 -27.49 -9.22 -41.29
C LYS A 106 -28.95 -8.92 -40.95
N ILE A 107 -29.42 -9.42 -39.81
CA ILE A 107 -30.76 -9.09 -39.32
C ILE A 107 -30.71 -7.65 -38.78
N VAL A 108 -31.35 -6.72 -39.50
CA VAL A 108 -31.60 -5.35 -39.02
C VAL A 108 -32.99 -5.31 -38.39
N LYS A 109 -33.09 -4.81 -37.17
CA LYS A 109 -34.40 -4.51 -36.57
C LYS A 109 -34.98 -3.30 -37.29
N PRO A 110 -36.27 -3.33 -37.70
CA PRO A 110 -36.91 -2.16 -38.26
C PRO A 110 -36.94 -1.06 -37.19
N GLU A 111 -36.52 0.14 -37.57
CA GLU A 111 -36.65 1.33 -36.73
C GLU A 111 -38.15 1.58 -36.51
N LYS A 112 -38.55 1.66 -35.24
CA LYS A 112 -39.95 1.86 -34.87
C LYS A 112 -40.28 3.33 -35.17
N PRO A 113 -41.37 3.62 -35.92
CA PRO A 113 -41.76 4.99 -36.24
C PRO A 113 -42.11 5.80 -34.99
#